data_AF-U5DRW7-F1
#
_entry.id   AF-U5DRW7-F1
#
_cell.length_a   1.000
_cell.length_b   1.000
_cell.length_c   1.000
_cell.angle_alpha   90.00
_cell.angle_beta   90.00
_cell.angle_gamma   90.00
#
_symmetry.space_group_name_H-M   'P 1'
#
loop_
_entity.id
_entity.type
_entity.pdbx_description
1 polymer ?
#
loop_
_entity_poly.entity_id
_entity_poly.type
_entity_poly.pdbx_seq_one_letter_code
_entity_poly.pdbx_strand_id
1 'polypeptide(L)'
;KQINDIIMSRAIMEETAAKPSETESSPVVADEGDDDDNGDHHDDHDHSPPPAQEDSPPRHQGKLILDATCAPADIRYPVDLRLLNEAREHSERILDKLYSQVKDVIAQKPRTYRQQARKAYLSVAKQRKPKKKQLGRAIRKQLGYLQRNLAHIDKLLAAGASLTLLNRQQYRTLLVISEVFRQQQEMYQTKTRRIDHRIVSISQPH
;
A
#
# COMPACT_ATOMS: atom_id res chain seq x y z
N LYS A 1 -11.81 -19.50 5.07
CA LYS A 1 -12.30 -19.18 6.44
C LYS A 1 -11.13 -19.23 7.42
N GLN A 2 -10.33 -20.29 7.42
CA GLN A 2 -9.14 -20.42 8.29
C GLN A 2 -8.12 -19.26 8.24
N ILE A 3 -7.75 -18.68 7.08
CA ILE A 3 -6.84 -17.51 7.08
C ILE A 3 -7.39 -16.32 7.88
N ASN A 4 -8.66 -15.95 7.72
CA ASN A 4 -9.23 -14.84 8.48
C ASN A 4 -9.29 -15.17 9.98
N ASP A 5 -9.61 -16.41 10.35
CA ASP A 5 -9.65 -16.84 11.76
C ASP A 5 -8.24 -16.88 12.39
N ILE A 6 -7.21 -17.30 11.63
CA ILE A 6 -5.80 -17.31 12.06
C ILE A 6 -5.23 -15.89 12.12
N ILE A 7 -5.64 -15.01 11.20
CA ILE A 7 -5.26 -13.59 11.20
C ILE A 7 -5.91 -12.87 12.39
N MET A 8 -7.21 -13.08 12.62
CA MET A 8 -7.94 -12.48 13.73
C MET A 8 -7.40 -12.98 15.08
N SER A 9 -7.15 -14.28 15.23
CA SER A 9 -6.58 -14.82 16.48
C SER A 9 -5.15 -14.33 16.75
N ARG A 10 -4.31 -14.17 15.72
CA ARG A 10 -2.95 -13.63 15.88
C ARG A 10 -2.93 -12.12 16.12
N ALA A 11 -3.82 -11.36 15.48
CA ALA A 11 -3.99 -9.92 15.74
C ALA A 11 -4.43 -9.67 17.19
N ILE A 12 -5.38 -10.46 17.71
CA ILE A 12 -5.82 -10.41 19.10
C ILE A 12 -4.67 -10.76 20.08
N MET A 13 -3.81 -11.72 19.74
CA MET A 13 -2.64 -12.07 20.56
C MET A 13 -1.51 -11.03 20.51
N GLU A 14 -1.38 -10.25 19.43
CA GLU A 14 -0.38 -9.19 19.30
C GLU A 14 -0.87 -7.88 19.97
N GLU A 15 -2.17 -7.62 19.98
CA GLU A 15 -2.82 -6.46 20.63
C GLU A 15 -2.84 -6.58 22.17
N THR A 16 -2.97 -7.80 22.69
CA THR A 16 -2.90 -8.06 24.14
C THR A 16 -1.48 -7.93 24.72
N ALA A 17 -0.45 -7.90 23.88
CA ALA A 17 0.95 -7.77 24.30
C ALA A 17 1.48 -6.31 24.30
N ALA A 18 0.73 -5.34 23.77
CA ALA A 18 1.25 -4.01 23.43
C ALA A 18 0.62 -2.80 24.17
N LYS A 19 -0.08 -2.99 25.29
CA LYS A 19 -0.56 -1.85 26.11
C LYS A 19 0.43 -1.46 27.21
N PRO A 20 0.87 -0.19 27.23
CA PRO A 20 0.85 0.58 28.46
C PRO A 20 0.05 1.89 28.37
N SER A 21 -0.61 2.15 29.50
CA SER A 21 -1.29 3.31 30.06
C SER A 21 -1.26 4.69 29.37
N GLU A 22 -2.46 5.27 29.32
CA GLU A 22 -2.81 6.68 29.16
C GLU A 22 -2.10 7.60 30.16
N THR A 23 -1.71 8.81 29.73
CA THR A 23 -1.76 10.00 30.58
C THR A 23 -1.85 11.26 29.71
N GLU A 24 -2.94 12.00 29.89
CA GLU A 24 -3.19 13.34 29.35
C GLU A 24 -2.24 14.38 29.96
N SER A 25 -1.85 15.40 29.18
CA SER A 25 -1.72 16.77 29.70
C SER A 25 -1.54 17.76 28.54
N SER A 26 -2.45 18.74 28.48
CA SER A 26 -2.30 20.00 27.73
C SER A 26 -1.22 20.88 28.38
N PRO A 27 -0.72 21.91 27.68
CA PRO A 27 -1.13 23.24 28.09
C PRO A 27 -1.39 24.23 26.95
N VAL A 28 -2.18 25.23 27.33
CA VAL A 28 -2.61 26.46 26.66
C VAL A 28 -1.53 27.54 26.80
N VAL A 29 -1.28 28.36 25.77
CA VAL A 29 -0.82 29.75 25.94
C VAL A 29 -1.23 30.62 24.73
N ALA A 30 -1.76 31.80 25.07
CA ALA A 30 -2.22 32.93 24.25
C ALA A 30 -1.00 33.80 23.84
N ASP A 31 -0.94 34.40 22.63
CA ASP A 31 -1.45 35.72 22.17
C ASP A 31 -0.32 36.76 21.95
N GLU A 32 -0.61 37.79 21.15
CA GLU A 32 0.17 38.94 20.65
C GLU A 32 1.00 38.66 19.38
N GLY A 33 1.00 39.45 18.29
CA GLY A 33 0.44 40.75 17.89
C GLY A 33 1.23 41.17 16.63
N ASP A 34 0.56 41.31 15.49
CA ASP A 34 0.49 42.50 14.60
C ASP A 34 1.82 43.04 14.01
N ASP A 35 1.92 43.04 12.67
CA ASP A 35 2.32 44.20 11.84
C ASP A 35 2.45 43.80 10.35
N ASP A 36 1.70 44.54 9.51
CA ASP A 36 1.76 44.58 8.05
C ASP A 36 3.10 45.18 7.55
N ASP A 37 3.71 44.62 6.51
CA ASP A 37 4.34 45.45 5.46
C ASP A 37 4.41 44.74 4.11
N ASN A 38 4.12 45.50 3.07
CA ASN A 38 3.85 45.09 1.70
C ASN A 38 5.01 45.61 0.83
N GLY A 39 5.71 44.72 0.11
CA GLY A 39 6.89 45.09 -0.68
C GLY A 39 7.02 44.27 -1.96
N ASP A 40 6.37 44.76 -3.01
CA ASP A 40 6.48 44.35 -4.41
C ASP A 40 7.81 44.85 -5.04
N HIS A 41 8.61 43.95 -5.63
CA HIS A 41 9.50 44.31 -6.74
C HIS A 41 9.95 43.09 -7.56
N HIS A 42 9.50 43.07 -8.81
CA HIS A 42 10.11 42.37 -9.94
C HIS A 42 11.43 43.04 -10.36
N ASP A 43 12.46 42.27 -10.72
CA ASP A 43 13.11 42.43 -12.04
C ASP A 43 14.01 41.23 -12.42
N ASP A 44 14.04 40.95 -13.72
CA ASP A 44 14.81 39.95 -14.45
C ASP A 44 16.28 40.39 -14.67
N HIS A 45 17.23 39.44 -14.74
CA HIS A 45 18.10 39.22 -15.91
C HIS A 45 19.33 38.30 -15.68
N ASP A 46 19.54 37.47 -16.70
CA ASP A 46 20.63 36.55 -17.05
C ASP A 46 21.89 37.30 -17.58
N HIS A 47 23.11 36.93 -17.12
CA HIS A 47 24.26 36.47 -17.94
C HIS A 47 25.63 36.50 -17.20
N SER A 48 26.19 35.30 -16.99
CA SER A 48 27.60 34.81 -17.18
C SER A 48 28.87 35.56 -16.69
N PRO A 49 29.98 34.83 -16.39
CA PRO A 49 30.93 35.12 -15.29
C PRO A 49 32.32 35.65 -15.71
N PRO A 50 33.13 36.21 -14.77
CA PRO A 50 34.54 35.79 -14.63
C PRO A 50 35.09 35.90 -13.17
N PRO A 51 36.40 35.69 -12.92
CA PRO A 51 37.07 34.45 -12.55
C PRO A 51 37.43 34.35 -11.04
N ALA A 52 37.96 33.17 -10.68
CA ALA A 52 38.29 32.68 -9.35
C ALA A 52 38.96 33.69 -8.37
N GLN A 53 38.34 33.83 -7.19
CA GLN A 53 39.02 34.00 -5.91
C GLN A 53 38.34 33.10 -4.87
N GLU A 54 39.16 32.28 -4.22
CA GLU A 54 38.78 31.43 -3.09
C GLU A 54 38.46 32.30 -1.88
N ASP A 55 37.18 32.34 -1.50
CA ASP A 55 36.67 32.44 -0.12
C ASP A 55 35.14 32.58 -0.20
N SER A 56 34.45 31.55 -0.68
CA SER A 56 32.98 31.54 -0.64
C SER A 56 32.52 31.33 0.82
N PRO A 57 31.72 32.23 1.42
CA PRO A 57 31.18 32.03 2.76
C PRO A 57 30.32 30.76 2.80
N PRO A 58 30.16 30.11 3.96
CA PRO A 58 29.35 28.89 4.07
C PRO A 58 27.97 29.14 3.47
N ARG A 59 27.65 28.40 2.39
CA ARG A 59 26.35 28.41 1.73
C ARG A 59 25.25 28.35 2.79
N HIS A 60 24.28 29.25 2.69
CA HIS A 60 23.21 29.50 3.67
C HIS A 60 22.76 28.23 4.39
N GLN A 61 23.16 28.09 5.67
CA GLN A 61 22.81 26.93 6.52
C GLN A 61 21.45 27.17 7.18
N GLY A 62 20.43 27.49 6.37
CA GLY A 62 19.08 27.70 6.86
C GLY A 62 18.53 26.44 7.54
N LYS A 63 17.94 26.61 8.73
CA LYS A 63 17.16 25.56 9.40
C LYS A 63 15.82 25.45 8.69
N LEU A 64 15.60 24.37 7.94
CA LEU A 64 14.31 24.10 7.31
C LEU A 64 13.30 23.69 8.39
N ILE A 65 12.42 24.62 8.76
CA ILE A 65 11.27 24.35 9.64
C ILE A 65 10.14 23.90 8.72
N LEU A 66 9.89 22.59 8.68
CA LEU A 66 8.73 22.01 7.99
C LEU A 66 7.61 21.81 9.01
N ASP A 67 6.43 22.35 8.71
CA ASP A 67 5.22 21.97 9.42
C ASP A 67 4.88 20.51 9.06
N ALA A 68 4.91 19.63 10.06
CA ALA A 68 4.65 18.20 9.89
C ALA A 68 3.19 17.90 9.51
N THR A 69 2.29 18.88 9.62
CA THR A 69 0.85 18.68 9.39
C THR A 69 0.43 18.65 7.92
N CYS A 70 1.27 19.15 6.99
CA CYS A 70 0.85 19.44 5.61
C CYS A 70 1.70 18.77 4.51
N ALA A 71 2.40 17.66 4.81
CA ALA A 71 3.09 16.88 3.78
C ALA A 71 2.12 15.87 3.11
N PRO A 72 1.80 16.01 1.81
CA PRO A 72 0.96 15.04 1.13
C PRO A 72 1.67 13.69 1.09
N ALA A 73 0.98 12.64 1.52
CA ALA A 73 1.48 11.29 1.32
C ALA A 73 1.61 11.02 -0.19
N ASP A 74 2.75 10.49 -0.63
CA ASP A 74 2.98 10.07 -2.03
C ASP A 74 2.20 8.78 -2.34
N ILE A 75 0.86 8.87 -2.25
CA ILE A 75 -0.08 7.83 -2.60
C ILE A 75 -0.72 8.16 -3.95
N ARG A 76 -0.70 7.17 -4.83
CA ARG A 76 -1.32 7.33 -6.15
C ARG A 76 -2.83 7.29 -6.04
N TYR A 77 -3.51 7.96 -6.96
CA TYR A 77 -4.96 7.94 -7.05
C TYR A 77 -5.52 6.50 -7.03
N PRO A 78 -6.56 6.21 -6.22
CA PRO A 78 -7.03 4.85 -5.98
C PRO A 78 -7.74 4.25 -7.20
N VAL A 79 -7.07 3.31 -7.87
CA VAL A 79 -7.65 2.54 -8.98
C VAL A 79 -7.73 1.07 -8.59
N ASP A 80 -8.96 0.58 -8.40
CA ASP A 80 -9.25 -0.80 -7.97
C ASP A 80 -8.52 -1.85 -8.81
N LEU A 81 -8.52 -1.68 -10.13
CA LEU A 81 -7.88 -2.61 -11.05
C LEU A 81 -6.37 -2.72 -10.80
N ARG A 82 -5.72 -1.60 -10.48
CA ARG A 82 -4.27 -1.57 -10.23
C ARG A 82 -3.96 -2.16 -8.86
N LEU A 83 -4.72 -1.75 -7.85
CA LEU A 83 -4.63 -2.28 -6.49
C LEU A 83 -4.75 -3.81 -6.47
N LEU A 84 -5.75 -4.35 -7.18
CA LEU A 84 -5.94 -5.79 -7.31
C LEU A 84 -4.80 -6.49 -8.06
N ASN A 85 -4.20 -5.85 -9.07
CA ASN A 85 -3.03 -6.42 -9.74
C ASN A 85 -1.81 -6.46 -8.81
N GLU A 86 -1.55 -5.39 -8.05
CA GLU A 86 -0.48 -5.35 -7.06
C GLU A 86 -0.71 -6.47 -6.01
N ALA A 87 -1.94 -6.60 -5.50
CA ALA A 87 -2.32 -7.66 -4.56
C ALA A 87 -2.07 -9.06 -5.14
N ARG A 88 -2.46 -9.28 -6.40
CA ARG A 88 -2.18 -10.53 -7.12
C ARG A 88 -0.67 -10.81 -7.15
N GLU A 89 0.14 -9.86 -7.59
CA GLU A 89 1.60 -10.06 -7.69
C GLU A 89 2.24 -10.38 -6.34
N HIS A 90 1.87 -9.65 -5.29
CA HIS A 90 2.36 -9.92 -3.94
C HIS A 90 1.91 -11.29 -3.43
N SER A 91 0.65 -11.67 -3.64
CA SER A 91 0.15 -13.00 -3.27
C SER A 91 0.91 -14.13 -3.97
N GLU A 92 1.29 -13.94 -5.24
CA GLU A 92 2.07 -14.92 -5.99
C GLU A 92 3.49 -15.09 -5.45
N ARG A 93 4.13 -13.99 -5.03
CA ARG A 93 5.46 -14.03 -4.38
C ARG A 93 5.40 -14.72 -3.02
N ILE A 94 4.35 -14.44 -2.23
CA ILE A 94 4.13 -15.09 -0.94
C ILE A 94 3.90 -16.60 -1.12
N LEU A 95 3.05 -16.98 -2.09
CA LEU A 95 2.80 -18.38 -2.42
C LEU A 95 4.10 -19.11 -2.79
N ASP A 96 4.98 -18.49 -3.56
CA ASP A 96 6.26 -19.09 -3.93
C ASP A 96 7.15 -19.37 -2.72
N LYS A 97 7.18 -18.45 -1.74
CA LYS A 97 7.95 -18.62 -0.50
C LYS A 97 7.35 -19.65 0.45
N LEU A 98 6.02 -19.73 0.52
CA LEU A 98 5.36 -20.75 1.33
C LEU A 98 5.55 -22.14 0.71
N TYR A 99 5.44 -22.23 -0.62
CA TYR A 99 5.65 -23.50 -1.31
C TYR A 99 7.08 -24.02 -1.15
N SER A 100 8.10 -23.16 -1.12
CA SER A 100 9.48 -23.61 -0.89
C SER A 100 9.69 -24.28 0.47
N GLN A 101 8.84 -24.01 1.47
CA GLN A 101 8.92 -24.64 2.80
C GLN A 101 8.32 -26.05 2.81
N VAL A 102 7.31 -26.29 1.98
CA VAL A 102 6.51 -27.52 1.99
C VAL A 102 6.77 -28.36 0.74
N LYS A 103 7.87 -28.07 0.05
CA LYS A 103 8.24 -28.73 -1.21
C LYS A 103 8.44 -30.24 -1.02
N ASP A 104 8.87 -30.65 0.16
CA ASP A 104 9.11 -32.06 0.49
C ASP A 104 7.80 -32.82 0.77
N VAL A 105 6.75 -32.11 1.20
CA VAL A 105 5.43 -32.71 1.51
C VAL A 105 4.49 -32.63 0.29
N ILE A 106 4.52 -31.51 -0.44
CA ILE A 106 3.69 -31.29 -1.63
C ILE A 106 4.58 -31.38 -2.86
N ALA A 107 4.44 -32.49 -3.60
CA ALA A 107 5.23 -32.76 -4.79
C ALA A 107 5.03 -31.74 -5.93
N GLN A 108 3.84 -31.15 -6.05
CA GLN A 108 3.51 -30.24 -7.16
C GLN A 108 3.04 -28.87 -6.70
N LYS A 109 3.66 -27.84 -7.28
CA LYS A 109 3.32 -26.44 -7.03
C LYS A 109 1.92 -26.13 -7.54
N PRO A 110 1.08 -25.43 -6.74
CA PRO A 110 -0.24 -25.00 -7.19
C PRO A 110 -0.16 -24.19 -8.48
N ARG A 111 -1.04 -24.51 -9.44
CA ARG A 111 -1.13 -23.80 -10.72
C ARG A 111 -1.58 -22.36 -10.49
N THR A 112 -0.74 -21.41 -10.88
CA THR A 112 -1.04 -19.97 -10.86
C THR A 112 -1.11 -19.41 -12.27
N TYR A 113 -2.08 -18.55 -12.53
CA TYR A 113 -2.36 -18.02 -13.87
C TYR A 113 -1.57 -16.73 -14.17
N ARG A 114 -0.30 -16.65 -13.77
CA ARG A 114 0.50 -15.40 -13.77
C ARG A 114 0.50 -14.69 -15.12
N GLN A 115 0.84 -15.43 -16.18
CA GLN A 115 0.95 -14.88 -17.53
C GLN A 115 -0.41 -14.44 -18.07
N GLN A 116 -1.45 -15.24 -17.84
CA GLN A 116 -2.80 -14.91 -18.29
C GLN A 116 -3.37 -13.72 -17.53
N ALA A 117 -3.16 -13.65 -16.21
CA ALA A 117 -3.61 -12.55 -15.36
C ALA A 117 -2.91 -11.25 -15.71
N ARG A 118 -1.59 -11.29 -15.96
CA ARG A 118 -0.82 -10.12 -16.42
C ARG A 118 -1.30 -9.64 -17.79
N LYS A 119 -1.48 -10.54 -18.75
CA LYS A 119 -2.03 -10.19 -20.07
C LYS A 119 -3.42 -9.56 -19.96
N ALA A 120 -4.30 -10.13 -19.14
CA ALA A 120 -5.64 -9.61 -18.91
C ALA A 120 -5.61 -8.20 -18.28
N TYR A 121 -4.73 -7.98 -17.29
CA TYR A 121 -4.52 -6.65 -16.71
C TYR A 121 -4.03 -5.64 -17.75
N LEU A 122 -2.93 -5.96 -18.44
CA LEU A 122 -2.30 -5.06 -19.41
C LEU A 122 -3.24 -4.69 -20.55
N SER A 123 -4.11 -5.61 -20.98
CA SER A 123 -5.11 -5.34 -22.04
C SER A 123 -6.05 -4.18 -21.70
N VAL A 124 -6.30 -3.93 -20.41
CA VAL A 124 -7.17 -2.84 -19.92
C VAL A 124 -6.35 -1.65 -19.43
N ALA A 125 -5.26 -1.90 -18.71
CA ALA A 125 -4.40 -0.86 -18.15
C ALA A 125 -3.72 0.02 -19.21
N LYS A 126 -3.42 -0.53 -20.39
CA LYS A 126 -2.82 0.23 -21.51
C LYS A 126 -3.81 1.10 -22.27
N GLN A 127 -5.11 1.01 -22.00
CA GLN A 127 -6.12 1.77 -22.72
C GLN A 127 -6.26 3.17 -22.15
N ARG A 128 -6.31 4.19 -23.03
CA ARG A 128 -6.49 5.59 -22.60
C ARG A 128 -7.79 5.80 -21.82
N LYS A 129 -8.89 5.19 -22.25
CA LYS A 129 -10.23 5.31 -21.62
C LYS A 129 -10.99 3.98 -21.69
N PRO A 130 -10.78 3.04 -20.75
CA PRO A 130 -11.49 1.77 -20.74
C PRO A 130 -12.99 1.97 -20.44
N LYS A 131 -13.86 1.25 -21.14
CA LYS A 131 -15.32 1.31 -20.91
C LYS A 131 -15.67 0.72 -19.54
N LYS A 132 -16.71 1.25 -18.86
CA LYS A 132 -17.17 0.77 -17.54
C LYS A 132 -17.39 -0.76 -17.49
N LYS A 133 -18.04 -1.33 -18.51
CA LYS A 133 -18.29 -2.78 -18.63
C LYS A 133 -16.98 -3.58 -18.71
N GLN A 134 -15.99 -3.06 -19.43
CA GLN A 134 -14.68 -3.71 -19.58
C GLN A 134 -13.89 -3.65 -18.28
N LEU A 135 -13.90 -2.50 -17.59
CA LEU A 135 -13.28 -2.33 -16.28
C LEU A 135 -13.88 -3.31 -15.27
N GLY A 136 -15.21 -3.42 -15.19
CA GLY A 136 -15.89 -4.38 -14.32
C GLY A 136 -15.53 -5.83 -14.61
N ARG A 137 -15.39 -6.21 -15.89
CA ARG A 137 -14.90 -7.56 -16.29
C ARG A 137 -13.46 -7.79 -15.85
N ALA A 138 -12.61 -6.78 -15.95
CA ALA A 138 -11.21 -6.87 -15.54
C ALA A 138 -11.06 -7.03 -14.02
N ILE A 139 -11.81 -6.24 -13.24
CA ILE A 139 -11.87 -6.34 -11.77
C ILE A 139 -12.34 -7.74 -11.36
N ARG A 140 -13.44 -8.25 -11.94
CA ARG A 140 -13.93 -9.62 -11.67
C ARG A 140 -12.86 -10.69 -11.94
N LYS A 141 -12.11 -10.55 -13.05
CA LYS A 141 -11.03 -11.48 -13.38
C LYS A 141 -9.91 -11.42 -12.34
N GLN A 142 -9.46 -10.22 -11.96
CA GLN A 142 -8.42 -10.04 -10.95
C GLN A 142 -8.83 -10.59 -9.58
N LEU A 143 -10.07 -10.29 -9.13
CA LEU A 143 -10.64 -10.88 -7.92
C LEU A 143 -10.61 -12.41 -7.96
N GLY A 144 -11.00 -13.02 -9.09
CA GLY A 144 -10.95 -14.47 -9.24
C GLY A 144 -9.52 -15.03 -9.21
N TYR A 145 -8.52 -14.33 -9.74
CA TYR A 145 -7.12 -14.77 -9.63
C TYR A 145 -6.62 -14.67 -8.18
N LEU A 146 -6.92 -13.55 -7.52
CA LEU A 146 -6.54 -13.33 -6.13
C LEU A 146 -7.19 -14.34 -5.20
N GLN A 147 -8.48 -14.63 -5.37
CA GLN A 147 -9.22 -15.64 -4.61
C GLN A 147 -8.55 -17.01 -4.69
N ARG A 148 -8.13 -17.44 -5.88
CA ARG A 148 -7.43 -18.72 -6.06
C ARG A 148 -6.08 -18.72 -5.37
N ASN A 149 -5.32 -17.63 -5.49
CA ASN A 149 -4.03 -17.50 -4.83
C ASN A 149 -4.15 -17.59 -3.30
N LEU A 150 -5.13 -16.90 -2.71
CA LEU A 150 -5.44 -16.98 -1.28
C LEU A 150 -5.83 -18.40 -0.87
N ALA A 151 -6.69 -19.07 -1.65
CA ALA A 151 -7.06 -20.46 -1.39
C ALA A 151 -5.87 -21.44 -1.53
N HIS A 152 -4.90 -21.14 -2.39
CA HIS A 152 -3.66 -21.92 -2.46
C HIS A 152 -2.77 -21.68 -1.24
N ILE A 153 -2.68 -20.44 -0.75
CA ILE A 153 -1.99 -20.11 0.49
C ILE A 153 -2.63 -20.86 1.66
N ASP A 154 -3.97 -20.85 1.78
CA ASP A 154 -4.71 -21.63 2.81
C ASP A 154 -4.28 -23.11 2.80
N LYS A 155 -4.24 -23.73 1.61
CA LYS A 155 -3.85 -25.14 1.44
C LYS A 155 -2.40 -25.41 1.83
N LEU A 156 -1.48 -24.49 1.52
CA LEU A 156 -0.07 -24.63 1.90
C LEU A 156 0.08 -24.54 3.42
N LEU A 157 -0.66 -23.64 4.07
CA LEU A 157 -0.69 -23.53 5.53
C LEU A 157 -1.24 -24.82 6.17
N ALA A 158 -2.33 -25.37 5.63
CA ALA A 158 -2.88 -26.64 6.10
C ALA A 158 -1.92 -27.83 5.93
N ALA A 159 -1.01 -27.77 4.96
CA ALA A 159 0.02 -28.77 4.74
C ALA A 159 1.30 -28.57 5.59
N GLY A 160 1.32 -27.55 6.47
CA GLY A 160 2.42 -27.31 7.40
C GLY A 160 3.35 -26.14 7.03
N ALA A 161 3.01 -25.32 6.02
CA ALA A 161 3.77 -24.09 5.78
C ALA A 161 3.63 -23.14 6.98
N SER A 162 4.74 -22.56 7.43
CA SER A 162 4.72 -21.63 8.55
C SER A 162 4.73 -20.17 8.08
N LEU A 163 3.79 -19.39 8.61
CA LEU A 163 3.77 -17.93 8.44
C LEU A 163 4.94 -17.24 9.16
N THR A 164 5.59 -17.89 10.12
CA THR A 164 6.73 -17.29 10.87
C THR A 164 7.97 -17.11 10.01
N LEU A 165 8.12 -17.89 8.95
CA LEU A 165 9.25 -17.80 8.01
C LEU A 165 9.05 -16.71 6.95
N LEU A 166 7.90 -16.03 6.94
CA LEU A 166 7.72 -14.83 6.12
C LEU A 166 8.41 -13.64 6.80
N ASN A 167 9.03 -12.77 6.01
CA ASN A 167 9.47 -11.48 6.53
C ASN A 167 8.23 -10.70 7.01
N ARG A 168 8.37 -9.94 8.12
CA ARG A 168 7.35 -9.04 8.69
C ARG A 168 6.60 -8.23 7.63
N GLN A 169 7.31 -7.68 6.64
CA GLN A 169 6.68 -6.93 5.55
C GLN A 169 5.72 -7.79 4.71
N GLN A 170 6.11 -9.03 4.42
CA GLN A 170 5.29 -9.96 3.61
C GLN A 170 4.10 -10.48 4.38
N TYR A 171 4.26 -10.73 5.69
CA TYR A 171 3.16 -11.04 6.57
C TYR A 171 2.14 -9.90 6.60
N ARG A 172 2.56 -8.67 6.90
CA ARG A 172 1.68 -7.48 6.84
C ARG A 172 1.02 -7.33 5.47
N THR A 173 1.80 -7.51 4.39
CA THR A 173 1.27 -7.46 3.02
C THR A 173 0.17 -8.51 2.79
N LEU A 174 0.32 -9.72 3.32
CA LEU A 174 -0.70 -10.77 3.23
C LEU A 174 -1.99 -10.36 3.94
N LEU A 175 -1.89 -9.75 5.13
CA LEU A 175 -3.04 -9.23 5.89
C LEU A 175 -3.79 -8.15 5.10
N VAL A 176 -3.03 -7.20 4.55
CA VAL A 176 -3.58 -6.11 3.74
C VAL A 176 -4.25 -6.67 2.48
N ILE A 177 -3.65 -7.69 1.84
CA ILE A 177 -4.23 -8.33 0.66
C ILE A 177 -5.55 -9.06 0.98
N SER A 178 -5.65 -9.74 2.12
CA SER A 178 -6.91 -10.38 2.52
C SER A 178 -8.01 -9.34 2.74
N GLU A 179 -7.69 -8.21 3.37
CA GLU A 179 -8.66 -7.12 3.55
C GLU A 179 -9.03 -6.43 2.24
N VAL A 180 -8.05 -6.16 1.36
CA VAL A 180 -8.32 -5.64 0.01
C VAL A 180 -9.26 -6.59 -0.74
N PHE A 181 -9.02 -7.90 -0.67
CA PHE A 181 -9.89 -8.88 -1.31
C PHE A 181 -11.31 -8.83 -0.74
N ARG A 182 -11.46 -8.77 0.59
CA ARG A 182 -12.75 -8.66 1.28
C ARG A 182 -13.50 -7.40 0.84
N GLN A 183 -12.87 -6.23 0.94
CA GLN A 183 -13.46 -4.94 0.57
C GLN A 183 -13.86 -4.90 -0.91
N GLN A 184 -12.97 -5.32 -1.82
CA GLN A 184 -13.22 -5.29 -3.26
C GLN A 184 -14.29 -6.31 -3.68
N GLN A 185 -14.36 -7.47 -3.03
CA GLN A 185 -15.40 -8.45 -3.25
C GLN A 185 -16.77 -7.90 -2.82
N GLU A 186 -16.84 -7.26 -1.66
CA GLU A 186 -18.05 -6.62 -1.15
C GLU A 186 -18.53 -5.53 -2.10
N MET A 187 -17.66 -4.59 -2.49
CA MET A 187 -17.97 -3.54 -3.48
C MET A 187 -18.45 -4.11 -4.82
N TYR A 188 -17.86 -5.22 -5.27
CA TYR A 188 -18.27 -5.86 -6.51
C TYR A 188 -19.67 -6.48 -6.42
N GLN A 189 -20.01 -7.09 -5.29
CA GLN A 189 -21.30 -7.75 -5.06
C GLN A 189 -22.44 -6.75 -4.85
N THR A 190 -22.22 -5.75 -4.00
CA THR A 190 -23.20 -4.70 -3.69
C THR A 190 -23.29 -3.61 -4.76
N LYS A 191 -22.33 -3.60 -5.70
CA LYS A 191 -22.16 -2.60 -6.76
C LYS A 191 -21.93 -1.18 -6.20
N THR A 192 -21.41 -1.07 -4.98
CA THR A 192 -21.03 0.20 -4.38
C THR A 192 -19.60 0.60 -4.75
N ARG A 193 -19.30 1.89 -4.61
CA ARG A 193 -17.95 2.45 -4.82
C ARG A 193 -17.27 2.93 -3.53
N ARG A 194 -18.01 2.91 -2.43
CA ARG A 194 -17.59 3.41 -1.13
C ARG A 194 -17.62 2.27 -0.14
N ILE A 195 -16.54 2.18 0.62
CA ILE A 195 -16.38 1.39 1.84
C ILE A 195 -15.61 2.30 2.79
N ASP A 196 -15.96 2.26 4.06
CA ASP A 196 -15.25 3.01 5.08
C ASP A 196 -13.89 2.34 5.38
N HIS A 197 -12.85 3.15 5.59
CA HIS A 197 -11.46 2.68 5.69
C HIS A 197 -11.01 1.83 4.49
N ARG A 198 -11.41 2.25 3.28
CA ARG A 198 -11.02 1.57 2.03
C ARG A 198 -9.51 1.63 1.85
N ILE A 199 -8.89 0.46 1.72
CA ILE A 199 -7.48 0.35 1.41
C ILE A 199 -7.28 0.78 -0.05
N VAL A 200 -6.43 1.78 -0.24
CA VAL A 200 -6.11 2.35 -1.57
C VAL A 200 -4.71 2.01 -2.05
N SER A 201 -3.82 1.64 -1.12
CA SER A 201 -2.43 1.28 -1.38
C SER A 201 -2.01 0.11 -0.49
N ILE A 202 -1.29 -0.86 -1.07
CA ILE A 202 -0.77 -2.02 -0.32
C ILE A 202 0.47 -1.64 0.50
N SER A 203 1.29 -0.72 0.00
CA SER A 203 2.51 -0.27 0.69
C SER A 203 2.19 0.68 1.85
N GLN A 204 1.11 1.45 1.75
CA GLN A 204 0.67 2.42 2.74
C GLN A 204 -0.83 2.23 3.03
N PRO A 205 -1.20 1.16 3.76
CA PRO A 205 -2.55 1.00 4.28
C PRO A 205 -2.74 1.96 5.44
N HIS A 206 -3.62 2.95 5.26
CA HIS A 206 -4.06 3.90 6.28
C HIS A 206 -5.50 3.59 6.69
#